data_AF-F4HKZ2-F1
#
_entry.id   AF-F4HKZ2-F1
#
_cell.length_a   1.000
_cell.length_b   1.000
_cell.length_c   1.000
_cell.angle_alpha   90.00
_cell.angle_beta   90.00
_cell.angle_gamma   90.00
#
_symmetry.space_group_name_H-M   'P 1'
#
loop_
_entity.id
_entity.type
_entity.pdbx_description
1 polymer ?
#
loop_
_entity_poly.entity_id
_entity_poly.type
_entity_poly.pdbx_seq_one_letter_code
_entity_poly.pdbx_strand_id
1 'polypeptide(L)' 'MLEIKWRSRPATYKDVKDFIRKVKGEFGSATMFFFSRSGFTEKAKELCEKEGVKMLTPKDLGIS' A
#
# COMPACT_ATOMS: atom_id res chain seq x y z
N MET A 1 7.03 -11.40 -1.93
CA MET A 1 6.13 -11.43 -3.12
C MET A 1 5.72 -10.00 -3.44
N LEU A 2 5.77 -9.60 -4.70
CA LEU A 2 5.45 -8.23 -5.14
C LEU A 2 4.13 -8.25 -5.92
N GLU A 3 3.09 -7.59 -5.39
CA GLU A 3 1.80 -7.42 -6.08
C GLU A 3 1.66 -5.96 -6.51
N ILE A 4 1.53 -5.72 -7.81
CA ILE A 4 1.38 -4.38 -8.39
C ILE A 4 -0.04 -4.22 -8.92
N LYS A 5 -0.84 -3.36 -8.28
CA LYS A 5 -2.15 -2.94 -8.81
C LYS A 5 -2.04 -1.55 -9.42
N TRP A 6 -2.01 -1.50 -10.74
CA TRP A 6 -1.95 -0.23 -11.47
C TRP A 6 -3.35 0.38 -11.59
N ARG A 7 -3.57 1.53 -10.94
CA ARG A 7 -4.86 2.24 -10.97
C ARG A 7 -4.65 3.71 -11.28
N SER A 8 -5.62 4.29 -11.97
CA SER A 8 -5.71 5.72 -12.30
C SER A 8 -6.42 6.55 -11.22
N ARG A 9 -6.71 5.96 -10.05
CA ARG A 9 -7.33 6.62 -8.89
C ARG A 9 -6.50 6.45 -7.63
N PRO A 10 -6.61 7.36 -6.65
CA PRO A 10 -5.94 7.20 -5.36
C PRO A 10 -6.29 5.86 -4.70
N ALA A 11 -5.33 5.32 -3.95
CA ALA A 11 -5.54 4.14 -3.12
C ALA A 11 -6.48 4.49 -1.96
N THR A 12 -7.52 3.68 -1.79
CA THR A 12 -8.53 3.86 -0.76
C THR A 12 -8.28 2.97 0.46
N TYR A 13 -8.96 3.27 1.56
CA TYR A 13 -8.95 2.42 2.76
C TYR A 13 -9.21 0.94 2.45
N LYS A 14 -10.20 0.66 1.59
CA LYS A 14 -10.54 -0.72 1.22
C LYS A 14 -9.39 -1.40 0.47
N ASP A 15 -8.74 -0.68 -0.44
CA ASP A 15 -7.61 -1.23 -1.20
C ASP A 15 -6.45 -1.64 -0.28
N VAL A 16 -6.14 -0.81 0.72
CA VAL A 16 -5.11 -1.09 1.74
C VAL A 16 -5.54 -2.23 2.67
N LYS A 17 -6.78 -2.21 3.16
CA LYS A 17 -7.32 -3.27 4.05
C LYS A 17 -7.29 -4.65 3.38
N ASP A 18 -7.73 -4.73 2.13
CA ASP A 18 -7.76 -5.99 1.38
C ASP A 18 -6.34 -6.52 1.14
N PHE A 19 -5.38 -5.64 0.86
CA PHE A 19 -3.96 -5.98 0.75
C PHE A 19 -3.39 -6.53 2.06
N ILE A 20 -3.58 -5.82 3.18
CA ILE A 20 -3.07 -6.26 4.50
C ILE A 20 -3.66 -7.62 4.87
N ARG A 21 -4.97 -7.81 4.68
CA ARG A 21 -5.64 -9.08 4.98
C ARG A 21 -5.01 -10.24 4.20
N LYS A 22 -4.74 -10.02 2.90
CA LYS A 22 -4.10 -11.02 2.04
C LYS A 22 -2.68 -11.33 2.51
N VAL A 23 -1.86 -10.30 2.70
CA VAL A 23 -0.45 -10.47 3.07
C VAL A 23 -0.29 -11.13 4.44
N LYS A 24 -1.08 -10.72 5.44
CA LYS A 24 -1.05 -11.36 6.77
C LYS A 24 -1.49 -12.83 6.71
N GLY A 25 -2.47 -13.14 5.86
CA GLY A 25 -2.94 -14.52 5.67
C GLY A 25 -1.91 -15.43 4.98
N GLU A 26 -1.14 -14.90 4.03
CA GLU A 26 -0.17 -15.68 3.25
C GLU A 26 1.24 -15.70 3.86
N PHE A 27 1.65 -14.61 4.54
CA PHE A 27 3.05 -14.37 4.91
C PHE A 27 3.27 -13.93 6.36
N GLY A 28 2.21 -13.88 7.18
CA GLY A 28 2.31 -13.54 8.60
C GLY A 28 2.86 -12.13 8.86
N SER A 29 4.09 -12.03 9.35
CA SER A 29 4.72 -10.80 9.86
C SER A 29 5.67 -10.10 8.87
N ALA A 30 5.57 -10.41 7.57
CA ALA A 30 6.42 -9.80 6.55
C ALA A 30 6.30 -8.26 6.51
N THR A 31 7.40 -7.57 6.20
CA THR A 31 7.39 -6.12 5.96
C THR A 31 6.54 -5.79 4.74
N MET A 32 5.55 -4.91 4.92
CA MET A 32 4.58 -4.55 3.90
C MET A 32 4.93 -3.22 3.25
N PHE A 33 4.92 -3.18 1.92
CA PHE A 33 5.08 -1.97 1.13
C PHE A 33 3.86 -1.76 0.26
N PHE A 34 3.40 -0.51 0.14
CA PHE A 34 2.26 -0.15 -0.70
C PHE A 34 2.62 1.05 -1.56
N PHE A 35 2.44 0.93 -2.88
CA PHE A 35 2.71 2.01 -3.83
C PHE A 35 1.42 2.47 -4.52
N SER A 36 1.27 3.78 -4.71
CA SER A 36 0.20 4.36 -5.52
C SER A 36 0.69 5.59 -6.28
N ARG A 37 0.62 5.56 -7.61
CA ARG A 37 0.96 6.70 -8.47
C ARG A 37 0.04 7.90 -8.25
N SER A 38 -1.26 7.66 -8.12
CA SER A 38 -2.26 8.71 -7.92
C SER A 38 -2.39 9.14 -6.46
N GLY A 39 -1.50 8.68 -5.57
CA GLY A 39 -1.53 8.97 -4.15
C GLY A 39 -2.54 8.14 -3.36
N PHE A 40 -2.82 8.59 -2.14
CA PHE A 40 -3.62 7.88 -1.14
C PHE A 40 -4.68 8.82 -0.59
N THR A 41 -5.89 8.31 -0.34
CA THR A 41 -6.88 9.02 0.49
C THR A 41 -6.37 9.13 1.93
N GLU A 42 -6.81 10.13 2.69
CA GLU A 42 -6.39 10.32 4.10
C GLU A 42 -6.60 9.06 4.95
N LYS A 43 -7.81 8.47 4.91
CA LYS A 43 -8.12 7.21 5.61
C LYS A 43 -7.20 6.04 5.23
N ALA A 44 -6.68 6.04 4.00
CA ALA A 44 -5.74 5.00 3.57
C ALA A 44 -4.34 5.24 4.16
N LYS A 45 -3.90 6.50 4.26
CA LYS A 45 -2.63 6.87 4.90
C LYS A 45 -2.64 6.49 6.38
N GLU A 46 -3.71 6.86 7.09
CA GLU A 46 -3.90 6.51 8.51
C GLU A 46 -3.86 5.00 8.73
N LEU A 47 -4.49 4.23 7.84
CA LEU A 47 -4.47 2.77 7.93
C LEU A 47 -3.06 2.21 7.68
N CYS A 48 -2.34 2.74 6.68
CA CYS A 48 -0.97 2.32 6.42
C CYS A 48 -0.06 2.57 7.63
N GLU A 49 -0.13 3.75 8.24
CA GLU A 49 0.66 4.11 9.42
C GLU A 49 0.33 3.20 10.62
N LYS A 50 -0.96 3.00 10.90
CA LYS A 50 -1.43 2.14 12.00
C LYS A 50 -0.96 0.70 11.87
N GLU A 51 -0.94 0.17 10.65
CA GLU A 51 -0.63 -1.25 10.38
C GLU A 51 0.84 -1.47 9.99
N GLY A 52 1.69 -0.43 10.07
CA GLY A 52 3.12 -0.52 9.75
C GLY A 52 3.40 -0.79 8.27
N VAL A 53 2.49 -0.38 7.38
CA VAL A 53 2.67 -0.49 5.92
C VAL A 53 3.47 0.70 5.42
N LYS A 54 4.63 0.45 4.83
CA LYS A 54 5.48 1.50 4.27
C LYS A 54 4.92 1.96 2.92
N MET A 55 4.45 3.20 2.88
CA MET A 55 3.99 3.84 1.65
C MET A 55 5.20 4.22 0.79
N LEU A 56 5.22 3.75 -0.45
CA LEU A 56 6.22 4.12 -1.44
C LEU A 56 5.70 5.26 -2.32
N THR A 57 6.59 6.18 -2.65
CA THR A 57 6.35 7.28 -3.59
C THR A 57 7.12 7.05 -4.89
N PRO A 58 6.83 7.78 -5.98
CA PRO A 58 7.61 7.67 -7.22
C PRO A 58 9.12 7.88 -7.00
N LYS A 59 9.50 8.73 -6.04
CA LYS A 59 10.91 8.95 -5.66
C LYS A 59 11.57 7.69 -5.11
N ASP A 60 10.87 6.93 -4.28
CA ASP A 60 11.37 5.65 -3.74
C ASP A 60 11.56 4.58 -4.82
N LEU A 61 10.91 4.75 -5.98
CA LEU A 61 11.02 3.86 -7.13
C LEU A 61 12.02 4.35 -8.19
N GLY A 62 12.68 5.50 -7.98
CA GLY A 62 13.59 6.10 -8.96
C GLY A 62 12.88 6.64 -10.21
N ILE A 63 11.59 6.94 -10.13
CA ILE A 63 10.78 7.48 -11.23
C ILE A 63 10.53 8.96 -10.94
N SER A 64 11.16 9.83 -11.72
CA SER A 64 11.01 11.30 -11.69
C SER A 64 9.73 11.76 -12.35
#